data_AF-A0A9P5KR25-F1
#
_entry.id   AF-A0A9P5KR25-F1
#
_cell.length_a   1.000
_cell.length_b   1.000
_cell.length_c   1.000
_cell.angle_alpha   90.00
_cell.angle_beta   90.00
_cell.angle_gamma   90.00
#
_symmetry.space_group_name_H-M   'P 1'
#
loop_
_entity.id
_entity.type
_entity.pdbx_description
1 polymer ?
#
loop_
_entity_poly.entity_id
_entity_poly.type
_entity_poly.pdbx_seq_one_letter_code
_entity_poly.pdbx_strand_id
1 'polypeptide(L)'
;MIGPPHPSTPEFSKNAPADADDISSQPHASDFSSRLNKLENLFEIISSQTEIDFPVCVDCESALVDGFKQKFVESCQERDSYIDFLNNLKAESEPSEKEVTQLQLDIKNLELENKECLSNLKLAEDEKRQIEKELEDLQKEIDALDQEEGDFYKARNEFDLEMAELHDEKDRVESIYEKESNQLEKLQKVNVYNDVFCIGFDGYFGTINGLRLGRLKDIKVEWSEINAAWGQVLLLLATVTNKIGFKIKGYRLRPLGSTSRIEKLELDERTGEYVKVASLELFSSGDYPLERILNHKRLDAAMLAFLAVLKQICDHIESTDDSLHAPHVIADDKIGGISIKLSMSTSNENWTTACKFALAS
;
A
#
# COMPACT_ATOMS: atom_id res chain seq x y z
N MET A 1 1.74 -16.31 -42.89
CA MET A 1 2.16 -17.34 -43.87
C MET A 1 0.98 -17.68 -44.78
N ILE A 2 0.86 -17.01 -45.93
CA ILE A 2 0.02 -17.45 -47.04
C ILE A 2 0.80 -17.09 -48.31
N GLY A 3 1.26 -18.10 -49.04
CA GLY A 3 1.96 -18.02 -50.32
C GLY A 3 1.66 -19.28 -51.14
N PRO A 4 1.65 -19.20 -52.48
CA PRO A 4 0.72 -19.92 -53.36
C PRO A 4 1.23 -21.30 -53.84
N PRO A 5 0.36 -22.17 -54.40
CA PRO A 5 0.77 -23.45 -54.98
C PRO A 5 1.23 -23.30 -56.43
N HIS A 6 2.26 -24.07 -56.80
CA HIS A 6 2.72 -24.27 -58.18
C HIS A 6 2.12 -25.55 -58.80
N PRO A 7 2.13 -25.68 -60.14
CA PRO A 7 1.24 -26.55 -60.91
C PRO A 7 1.81 -27.95 -61.16
N SER A 8 0.91 -28.91 -61.36
CA SER A 8 1.20 -30.29 -61.73
C SER A 8 1.13 -30.45 -63.26
N THR A 9 2.14 -31.08 -63.86
CA THR A 9 2.12 -31.60 -65.24
C THR A 9 2.53 -33.08 -65.27
N PRO A 10 2.16 -33.82 -66.33
CA PRO A 10 1.62 -35.17 -66.21
C PRO A 10 2.60 -36.30 -66.55
N GLU A 11 2.34 -37.50 -66.02
CA GLU A 11 3.04 -38.72 -66.40
C GLU A 11 2.37 -39.41 -67.61
N PHE A 12 3.20 -39.66 -68.62
CA PHE A 12 2.91 -40.43 -69.82
C PHE A 12 2.81 -41.94 -69.52
N SER A 13 1.68 -42.56 -69.88
CA SER A 13 1.57 -44.03 -69.96
C SER A 13 1.74 -44.50 -71.40
N LYS A 14 2.74 -45.35 -71.62
CA LYS A 14 2.93 -46.13 -72.85
C LYS A 14 2.25 -47.48 -72.65
N ASN A 15 1.43 -47.91 -73.61
CA ASN A 15 1.38 -49.30 -74.05
C ASN A 15 0.80 -49.40 -75.47
N ALA A 16 1.51 -50.18 -76.29
CA ALA A 16 1.29 -50.44 -77.70
C ALA A 16 0.42 -51.71 -77.91
N PRO A 17 -0.03 -52.00 -79.15
CA PRO A 17 -1.27 -52.73 -79.44
C PRO A 17 -1.06 -54.21 -79.82
N ALA A 18 -2.18 -54.94 -79.95
CA ALA A 18 -2.23 -56.27 -80.55
C ALA A 18 -3.25 -56.27 -81.71
N ASP A 19 -2.79 -56.78 -82.85
CA ASP A 19 -3.50 -56.94 -84.12
C ASP A 19 -4.52 -58.09 -84.11
N ALA A 20 -5.57 -57.95 -84.92
CA ALA A 20 -6.22 -59.08 -85.61
C ALA A 20 -6.97 -58.57 -86.85
N ASP A 21 -6.54 -59.06 -88.01
CA ASP A 21 -7.16 -58.90 -89.33
C ASP A 21 -8.53 -59.60 -89.42
N ASP A 22 -9.44 -59.05 -90.23
CA ASP A 22 -10.21 -59.89 -91.18
C ASP A 22 -10.73 -59.07 -92.39
N ILE A 23 -10.66 -59.68 -93.57
CA ILE A 23 -10.98 -59.10 -94.89
C ILE A 23 -12.28 -59.74 -95.40
N SER A 24 -13.24 -58.93 -95.84
CA SER A 24 -14.29 -59.37 -96.78
C SER A 24 -14.87 -58.22 -97.60
N SER A 25 -15.23 -58.53 -98.84
CA SER A 25 -15.35 -57.64 -100.00
C SER A 25 -16.78 -57.39 -100.49
N GLN A 26 -17.09 -56.10 -100.76
CA GLN A 26 -18.00 -55.53 -101.81
C GLN A 26 -19.55 -55.63 -101.67
N PRO A 27 -20.39 -54.81 -102.38
CA PRO A 27 -20.20 -53.46 -102.97
C PRO A 27 -21.44 -52.47 -102.91
N HIS A 28 -21.21 -51.22 -103.32
CA HIS A 28 -22.15 -50.22 -103.91
C HIS A 28 -22.97 -49.21 -103.08
N ALA A 29 -22.86 -49.15 -101.75
CA ALA A 29 -23.26 -47.94 -100.99
C ALA A 29 -22.05 -47.09 -100.52
N SER A 30 -20.83 -47.59 -100.74
CA SER A 30 -19.63 -47.11 -100.05
C SER A 30 -18.92 -45.93 -100.70
N ASP A 31 -19.07 -45.61 -101.99
CA ASP A 31 -18.31 -44.51 -102.60
C ASP A 31 -18.83 -43.13 -102.16
N PHE A 32 -20.15 -42.95 -102.03
CA PHE A 32 -20.71 -41.70 -101.52
C PHE A 32 -20.56 -41.58 -100.01
N SER A 33 -20.88 -42.63 -99.25
CA SER A 33 -20.74 -42.62 -97.78
C SER A 33 -19.28 -42.50 -97.33
N SER A 34 -18.32 -43.13 -98.03
CA SER A 34 -16.90 -42.95 -97.69
C SER A 34 -16.36 -41.56 -98.07
N ARG A 35 -16.87 -40.92 -99.13
CA ARG A 35 -16.54 -39.53 -99.45
C ARG A 35 -17.15 -38.56 -98.44
N LEU A 36 -18.38 -38.81 -97.99
CA LEU A 36 -19.04 -37.99 -96.98
C LEU A 36 -18.29 -38.09 -95.63
N ASN A 37 -17.95 -39.31 -95.19
CA ASN A 37 -17.12 -39.50 -93.98
C ASN A 37 -15.71 -38.92 -94.11
N LYS A 38 -15.11 -38.95 -95.32
CA LYS A 38 -13.80 -38.29 -95.57
C LYS A 38 -13.91 -36.77 -95.50
N LEU A 39 -14.99 -36.19 -96.01
CA LEU A 39 -15.26 -34.75 -95.93
C LEU A 39 -15.55 -34.34 -94.48
N GLU A 40 -16.30 -35.14 -93.74
CA GLU A 40 -16.59 -34.92 -92.31
C GLU A 40 -15.30 -34.96 -91.48
N ASN A 41 -14.45 -35.97 -91.69
CA ASN A 41 -13.12 -36.03 -91.05
C ASN A 41 -12.23 -34.84 -91.45
N LEU A 42 -12.26 -34.39 -92.71
CA LEU A 42 -11.48 -33.24 -93.15
C LEU A 42 -11.97 -31.93 -92.51
N PHE A 43 -13.28 -31.74 -92.40
CA PHE A 43 -13.85 -30.58 -91.72
C PHE A 43 -13.56 -30.61 -90.23
N GLU A 44 -13.61 -31.76 -89.58
CA GLU A 44 -13.23 -31.91 -88.16
C GLU A 44 -11.75 -31.58 -87.94
N ILE A 45 -10.86 -32.04 -88.82
CA ILE A 45 -9.43 -31.72 -88.75
C ILE A 45 -9.19 -30.22 -88.95
N ILE A 46 -9.82 -29.58 -89.94
CA ILE A 46 -9.63 -28.15 -90.22
C ILE A 46 -10.24 -27.28 -89.11
N SER A 47 -11.41 -27.66 -88.59
CA SER A 47 -12.07 -27.05 -87.45
C SER A 47 -11.30 -27.25 -86.14
N SER A 48 -10.43 -28.26 -86.04
CA SER A 48 -9.56 -28.43 -84.86
C SER A 48 -8.34 -27.49 -84.87
N GLN A 49 -7.92 -27.04 -86.05
CA GLN A 49 -6.75 -26.16 -86.21
C GLN A 49 -7.14 -24.68 -86.30
N THR A 50 -8.43 -24.39 -86.49
CA THR A 50 -8.95 -23.03 -86.64
C THR A 50 -10.18 -22.86 -85.77
N GLU A 51 -10.37 -21.71 -85.13
CA GLU A 51 -11.50 -21.46 -84.21
C GLU A 51 -12.87 -21.33 -84.92
N ILE A 52 -13.02 -21.83 -86.14
CA ILE A 52 -14.20 -21.67 -86.99
C ILE A 52 -14.72 -23.05 -87.39
N ASP A 53 -15.98 -23.33 -87.03
CA ASP A 53 -16.66 -24.57 -87.35
C ASP A 53 -17.06 -24.62 -88.84
N PHE A 54 -16.58 -25.63 -89.57
CA PHE A 54 -16.92 -25.89 -90.97
C PHE A 54 -18.14 -26.84 -91.05
N PRO A 55 -19.03 -26.71 -92.07
CA PRO A 55 -18.89 -25.95 -93.30
C PRO A 55 -19.40 -24.50 -93.20
N VAL A 56 -18.59 -23.56 -93.71
CA VAL A 56 -18.90 -22.13 -93.70
C VAL A 56 -19.65 -21.75 -94.99
N CYS A 57 -20.48 -20.72 -94.95
CA CYS A 57 -21.24 -20.24 -96.10
C CYS A 57 -20.33 -19.73 -97.25
N VAL A 58 -20.79 -19.72 -98.51
CA VAL A 58 -19.96 -19.25 -99.66
C VAL A 58 -19.47 -17.81 -99.49
N ASP A 59 -20.30 -16.92 -98.94
CA ASP A 59 -19.90 -15.54 -98.66
C ASP A 59 -18.81 -15.50 -97.56
N CYS A 60 -18.91 -16.39 -96.59
CA CYS A 60 -17.98 -16.53 -95.48
C CYS A 60 -16.64 -17.18 -95.92
N GLU A 61 -16.68 -18.14 -96.86
CA GLU A 61 -15.49 -18.73 -97.51
C GLU A 61 -14.71 -17.65 -98.26
N SER A 62 -15.41 -16.79 -99.01
CA SER A 62 -14.76 -15.69 -99.75
C SER A 62 -14.08 -14.69 -98.81
N ALA A 63 -14.73 -14.36 -97.69
CA ALA A 63 -14.15 -13.49 -96.65
C ALA A 63 -12.93 -14.14 -95.97
N LEU A 64 -12.95 -15.45 -95.75
CA LEU A 64 -11.80 -16.19 -95.21
C LEU A 64 -10.62 -16.19 -96.19
N VAL A 65 -10.88 -16.45 -97.46
CA VAL A 65 -9.84 -16.46 -98.51
C VAL A 65 -9.21 -15.08 -98.65
N ASP A 66 -10.01 -14.01 -98.63
CA ASP A 66 -9.48 -12.64 -98.70
C ASP A 66 -8.72 -12.25 -97.43
N GLY A 67 -9.17 -12.70 -96.25
CA GLY A 67 -8.41 -12.58 -95.00
C GLY A 67 -7.06 -13.32 -95.04
N PHE A 68 -7.01 -14.53 -95.61
CA PHE A 68 -5.75 -15.27 -95.79
C PHE A 68 -4.83 -14.62 -96.83
N LYS A 69 -5.37 -14.05 -97.91
CA LYS A 69 -4.57 -13.28 -98.87
C LYS A 69 -3.96 -12.05 -98.22
N GLN A 70 -4.72 -11.33 -97.40
CA GLN A 70 -4.20 -10.18 -96.67
C GLN A 70 -3.06 -10.60 -95.72
N LYS A 71 -3.27 -11.65 -94.92
CA LYS A 71 -2.20 -12.21 -94.06
C LYS A 71 -0.98 -12.67 -94.85
N PHE A 72 -1.19 -13.25 -96.03
CA PHE A 72 -0.09 -13.66 -96.91
C PHE A 72 0.71 -12.47 -97.45
N VAL A 73 0.03 -11.38 -97.83
CA VAL A 73 0.68 -10.14 -98.28
C VAL A 73 1.47 -9.49 -97.13
N GLU A 74 0.88 -9.42 -95.95
CA GLU A 74 1.57 -8.92 -94.74
C GLU A 74 2.83 -9.74 -94.44
N SER A 75 2.74 -11.07 -94.47
CA SER A 75 3.89 -11.96 -94.26
C SER A 75 4.95 -11.85 -95.37
N CYS A 76 4.55 -11.60 -96.62
CA CYS A 76 5.51 -11.31 -97.70
C CYS A 76 6.22 -9.96 -97.49
N GLN A 77 5.52 -8.93 -97.03
CA GLN A 77 6.11 -7.62 -96.72
C GLN A 77 7.09 -7.71 -95.55
N GLU A 78 6.78 -8.50 -94.51
CA GLU A 78 7.71 -8.78 -93.41
C GLU A 78 8.97 -9.48 -93.92
N ARG A 79 8.81 -10.54 -94.74
CA ARG A 79 9.93 -11.24 -95.36
C ARG A 79 10.81 -10.29 -96.18
N ASP A 80 10.19 -9.45 -97.00
CA ASP A 80 10.93 -8.52 -97.87
C ASP A 80 11.67 -7.46 -97.05
N SER A 81 11.07 -6.98 -95.95
CA SER A 81 11.74 -6.10 -94.98
C SER A 81 12.95 -6.79 -94.31
N TYR A 82 12.84 -8.07 -93.97
CA TYR A 82 13.97 -8.86 -93.46
C TYR A 82 15.07 -9.05 -94.50
N ILE A 83 14.69 -9.26 -95.77
CA ILE A 83 15.66 -9.38 -96.88
C ILE A 83 16.40 -8.05 -97.07
N ASP A 84 15.70 -6.92 -97.04
CA ASP A 84 16.32 -5.59 -97.16
C ASP A 84 17.26 -5.30 -95.98
N PHE A 85 16.88 -5.65 -94.75
CA PHE A 85 17.76 -5.55 -93.58
C PHE A 85 19.02 -6.42 -93.72
N LEU A 86 18.86 -7.67 -94.17
CA LEU A 86 19.99 -8.57 -94.43
C LEU A 86 20.91 -8.06 -95.55
N ASN A 87 20.34 -7.44 -96.59
CA ASN A 87 21.12 -6.87 -97.67
C ASN A 87 21.89 -5.63 -97.22
N ASN A 88 21.28 -4.78 -96.39
CA ASN A 88 21.96 -3.63 -95.78
C ASN A 88 23.12 -4.07 -94.88
N LEU A 89 22.93 -5.10 -94.05
CA LEU A 89 24.01 -5.69 -93.23
C LEU A 89 25.15 -6.29 -94.06
N LYS A 90 24.85 -6.82 -95.25
CA LYS A 90 25.87 -7.34 -96.18
C LYS A 90 26.57 -6.24 -96.99
N ALA A 91 25.92 -5.09 -97.16
CA ALA A 91 26.44 -3.94 -97.90
C ALA A 91 27.29 -3.01 -97.01
N GLU A 92 27.09 -3.03 -95.69
CA GLU A 92 28.08 -2.53 -94.74
C GLU A 92 29.39 -3.30 -94.94
N SER A 93 30.45 -2.59 -95.33
CA SER A 93 31.77 -3.13 -95.57
C SER A 93 32.25 -3.97 -94.38
N GLU A 94 32.93 -5.08 -94.63
CA GLU A 94 33.57 -5.86 -93.57
C GLU A 94 34.41 -4.92 -92.68
N PRO A 95 34.21 -4.95 -91.35
CA PRO A 95 34.93 -4.08 -90.44
C PRO A 95 36.43 -4.25 -90.64
N SER A 96 37.18 -3.15 -90.61
CA SER A 96 38.61 -3.21 -90.91
C SER A 96 39.31 -4.15 -89.92
N GLU A 97 40.33 -4.89 -90.37
CA GLU A 97 41.07 -5.83 -89.49
C GLU A 97 41.54 -5.16 -88.19
N LYS A 98 41.84 -3.85 -88.23
CA LYS A 98 42.21 -3.05 -87.05
C LYS A 98 41.05 -2.88 -86.06
N GLU A 99 39.85 -2.53 -86.55
CA GLU A 99 38.65 -2.40 -85.70
C GLU A 99 38.25 -3.75 -85.10
N VAL A 100 38.35 -4.84 -85.87
CA VAL A 100 38.09 -6.19 -85.36
C VAL A 100 39.08 -6.56 -84.25
N THR A 101 40.38 -6.29 -84.43
CA THR A 101 41.38 -6.56 -83.38
C THR A 101 41.19 -5.72 -82.14
N GLN A 102 40.75 -4.46 -82.28
CA GLN A 102 40.52 -3.56 -81.16
C GLN A 102 39.27 -3.96 -80.36
N LEU A 103 38.17 -4.29 -81.04
CA LEU A 103 36.96 -4.84 -80.42
C LEU A 103 37.24 -6.16 -79.70
N GLN A 104 38.08 -7.05 -80.27
CA GLN A 104 38.49 -8.29 -79.59
C GLN A 104 39.31 -8.03 -78.32
N LEU A 105 40.11 -6.97 -78.31
CA LEU A 105 40.90 -6.58 -77.14
C LEU A 105 40.00 -5.99 -76.06
N ASP A 106 39.03 -5.15 -76.45
CA ASP A 106 38.04 -4.56 -75.55
C ASP A 106 37.12 -5.63 -74.94
N ILE A 107 36.66 -6.62 -75.74
CA ILE A 107 35.89 -7.76 -75.23
C ILE A 107 36.69 -8.52 -74.16
N LYS A 108 37.98 -8.78 -74.40
CA LYS A 108 38.82 -9.47 -73.41
C LYS A 108 39.00 -8.65 -72.13
N ASN A 109 39.16 -7.34 -72.23
CA ASN A 109 39.26 -6.46 -71.07
C ASN A 109 37.96 -6.47 -70.27
N LEU A 110 36.81 -6.32 -70.95
CA LEU A 110 35.49 -6.37 -70.32
C LEU A 110 35.20 -7.73 -69.68
N GLU A 111 35.61 -8.84 -70.30
CA GLU A 111 35.49 -10.17 -69.70
C GLU A 111 36.32 -10.32 -68.42
N LEU A 112 37.49 -9.70 -68.36
CA LEU A 112 38.36 -9.72 -67.18
C LEU A 112 37.77 -8.85 -66.07
N GLU A 113 37.35 -7.64 -66.38
CA GLU A 113 36.66 -6.74 -65.45
C GLU A 113 35.36 -7.36 -64.91
N ASN A 114 34.57 -8.01 -65.76
CA ASN A 114 33.35 -8.68 -65.34
C ASN A 114 33.66 -9.84 -64.38
N LYS A 115 34.71 -10.63 -64.62
CA LYS A 115 35.15 -11.69 -63.70
C LYS A 115 35.57 -11.13 -62.34
N GLU A 116 36.33 -10.05 -62.33
CA GLU A 116 36.74 -9.38 -61.08
C GLU A 116 35.53 -8.83 -60.32
N CYS A 117 34.62 -8.16 -61.02
CA CYS A 117 33.38 -7.62 -60.46
C CYS A 117 32.50 -8.72 -59.86
N LEU A 118 32.32 -9.84 -60.58
CA LEU A 118 31.56 -10.99 -60.08
C LEU A 118 32.21 -11.63 -58.85
N SER A 119 33.55 -11.65 -58.78
CA SER A 119 34.26 -12.15 -57.60
C SER A 119 34.01 -11.25 -56.39
N ASN A 120 34.09 -9.93 -56.57
CA ASN A 120 33.84 -8.96 -55.50
C ASN A 120 32.38 -8.98 -55.04
N LEU A 121 31.44 -9.15 -55.96
CA LEU A 121 30.02 -9.26 -55.64
C LEU A 121 29.74 -10.49 -54.76
N LYS A 122 30.34 -11.64 -55.07
CA LYS A 122 30.21 -12.85 -54.23
C LYS A 122 30.74 -12.64 -52.81
N LEU A 123 31.92 -12.02 -52.67
CA LEU A 123 32.49 -11.74 -51.35
C LEU A 123 31.56 -10.82 -50.54
N ALA A 124 31.04 -9.76 -51.16
CA ALA A 124 30.10 -8.86 -50.50
C ALA A 124 28.76 -9.53 -50.12
N GLU A 125 28.26 -10.45 -50.95
CA GLU A 125 27.06 -11.23 -50.64
C GLU A 125 27.27 -12.18 -49.45
N ASP A 126 28.43 -12.83 -49.37
CA ASP A 126 28.78 -13.71 -48.25
C ASP A 126 28.97 -12.91 -46.95
N GLU A 127 29.66 -11.77 -46.99
CA GLU A 127 29.80 -10.85 -45.86
C GLU A 127 28.44 -10.35 -45.37
N LYS A 128 27.57 -9.93 -46.30
CA LYS A 128 26.21 -9.50 -45.98
C LYS A 128 25.44 -10.62 -45.27
N ARG A 129 25.50 -11.85 -45.79
CA ARG A 129 24.81 -13.00 -45.17
C ARG A 129 25.33 -13.27 -43.74
N GLN A 130 26.62 -13.09 -43.51
CA GLN A 130 27.19 -13.24 -42.17
C GLN A 130 26.66 -12.16 -41.22
N ILE A 131 26.67 -10.89 -41.64
CA ILE A 131 26.17 -9.77 -40.85
C ILE A 131 24.66 -9.91 -40.56
N GLU A 132 23.86 -10.34 -41.54
CA GLU A 132 22.43 -10.57 -41.34
C GLU A 132 22.16 -11.64 -40.27
N LYS A 133 22.99 -12.69 -40.23
CA LYS A 133 22.90 -13.72 -39.19
C LYS A 133 23.29 -13.17 -37.81
N GLU A 134 24.39 -12.42 -37.73
CA GLU A 134 24.83 -11.79 -36.47
C GLU A 134 23.77 -10.83 -35.93
N LEU A 135 23.11 -10.06 -36.80
CA LEU A 135 21.99 -9.19 -36.42
C LEU A 135 20.79 -9.98 -35.88
N GLU A 136 20.45 -11.11 -36.50
CA GLU A 136 19.35 -11.96 -36.03
C GLU A 136 19.65 -12.55 -34.64
N ASP A 137 20.89 -12.98 -34.41
CA ASP A 137 21.32 -13.52 -33.11
C ASP A 137 21.33 -12.44 -32.02
N LEU A 138 21.83 -11.23 -32.34
CA LEU A 138 21.78 -10.08 -31.42
C LEU A 138 20.36 -9.65 -31.09
N GLN A 139 19.43 -9.67 -32.06
CA GLN A 139 18.04 -9.33 -31.81
C GLN A 139 17.39 -10.31 -30.83
N LYS A 140 17.68 -11.61 -30.96
CA LYS A 140 17.19 -12.62 -30.01
C LYS A 140 17.74 -12.41 -28.60
N GLU A 141 19.00 -11.98 -28.49
CA GLU A 141 19.61 -11.66 -27.20
C GLU A 141 18.96 -10.44 -26.54
N ILE A 142 18.67 -9.38 -27.31
CA ILE A 142 17.92 -8.21 -26.81
C ILE A 142 16.54 -8.63 -26.31
N ASP A 143 15.79 -9.39 -27.11
CA ASP A 143 14.44 -9.82 -26.74
C ASP A 143 14.45 -10.69 -25.47
N ALA A 144 15.50 -11.48 -25.24
CA ALA A 144 15.68 -12.27 -24.04
C ALA A 144 16.02 -11.40 -22.81
N LEU A 145 16.91 -10.42 -22.97
CA LEU A 145 17.27 -9.48 -21.91
C LEU A 145 16.08 -8.60 -21.50
N ASP A 146 15.26 -8.14 -22.45
CA ASP A 146 14.06 -7.36 -22.18
C ASP A 146 13.04 -8.14 -21.32
N GLN A 147 12.93 -9.46 -21.55
CA GLN A 147 12.08 -10.32 -20.73
C GLN A 147 12.63 -10.47 -19.31
N GLU A 148 13.94 -10.71 -19.19
CA GLU A 148 14.61 -10.83 -17.88
C GLU A 148 14.52 -9.52 -17.07
N GLU A 149 14.73 -8.37 -17.71
CA GLU A 149 14.57 -7.06 -17.08
C GLU A 149 13.11 -6.84 -16.62
N GLY A 150 12.15 -7.22 -17.46
CA GLY A 150 10.73 -7.15 -17.10
C GLY A 150 10.38 -7.98 -15.87
N ASP A 151 10.92 -9.19 -15.74
CA ASP A 151 10.70 -10.05 -14.58
C ASP A 151 11.45 -9.56 -13.34
N PHE A 152 12.66 -9.02 -13.52
CA PHE A 152 13.42 -8.38 -12.45
C PHE A 152 12.65 -7.19 -11.84
N TYR A 153 12.08 -6.30 -12.65
CA TYR A 153 11.31 -5.18 -12.14
C TYR A 153 10.03 -5.62 -11.43
N LYS A 154 9.36 -6.68 -11.89
CA LYS A 154 8.19 -7.23 -11.17
C LYS A 154 8.58 -7.71 -9.78
N ALA A 155 9.65 -8.51 -9.68
CA ALA A 155 10.14 -9.01 -8.40
C ALA A 155 10.58 -7.88 -7.46
N ARG A 156 11.23 -6.85 -8.01
CA ARG A 156 11.60 -5.66 -7.24
C ARG A 156 10.37 -4.90 -6.73
N ASN A 157 9.37 -4.67 -7.58
CA ASN A 157 8.16 -3.97 -7.19
C ASN A 157 7.38 -4.73 -6.11
N GLU A 158 7.34 -6.05 -6.20
CA GLU A 158 6.74 -6.92 -5.17
C GLU A 158 7.50 -6.80 -3.84
N PHE A 159 8.83 -6.85 -3.88
CA PHE A 159 9.67 -6.67 -2.69
C PHE A 159 9.53 -5.27 -2.07
N ASP A 160 9.50 -4.22 -2.89
CA ASP A 160 9.33 -2.84 -2.43
C ASP A 160 7.95 -2.66 -1.76
N LEU A 161 6.92 -3.36 -2.25
CA LEU A 161 5.58 -3.35 -1.64
C LEU A 161 5.56 -4.10 -0.30
N GLU A 162 6.17 -5.28 -0.21
CA GLU A 162 6.31 -6.01 1.06
C GLU A 162 7.09 -5.19 2.10
N MET A 163 8.18 -4.55 1.68
CA MET A 163 8.97 -3.69 2.55
C MET A 163 8.19 -2.47 3.05
N ALA A 164 7.36 -1.87 2.20
CA ALA A 164 6.48 -0.77 2.59
C ALA A 164 5.44 -1.22 3.64
N GLU A 165 4.80 -2.37 3.43
CA GLU A 165 3.84 -2.94 4.39
C GLU A 165 4.48 -3.23 5.75
N LEU A 166 5.69 -3.80 5.76
CA LEU A 166 6.45 -4.04 6.99
C LEU A 166 6.84 -2.74 7.69
N HIS A 167 7.16 -1.69 6.94
CA HIS A 167 7.48 -0.40 7.52
C HIS A 167 6.26 0.26 8.15
N ASP A 168 5.11 0.22 7.47
CA ASP A 168 3.83 0.73 7.98
C ASP A 168 3.40 0.01 9.27
N GLU A 169 3.55 -1.33 9.34
CA GLU A 169 3.23 -2.07 10.55
C GLU A 169 4.18 -1.75 11.70
N LYS A 170 5.48 -1.56 11.41
CA LYS A 170 6.45 -1.12 12.42
C LYS A 170 6.06 0.25 12.98
N ASP A 171 5.79 1.22 12.12
CA ASP A 171 5.43 2.58 12.52
C ASP A 171 4.11 2.61 13.32
N ARG A 172 3.15 1.75 12.93
CA ARG A 172 1.91 1.54 13.69
C ARG A 172 2.18 1.01 15.09
N VAL A 173 3.01 -0.02 15.24
CA VAL A 173 3.35 -0.60 16.54
C VAL A 173 4.08 0.41 17.41
N GLU A 174 5.02 1.18 16.85
CA GLU A 174 5.74 2.23 17.55
C GLU A 174 4.79 3.31 18.08
N SER A 175 3.84 3.78 17.26
CA SER A 175 2.82 4.74 17.69
C SER A 175 1.93 4.22 18.82
N ILE A 176 1.54 2.94 18.76
CA ILE A 176 0.77 2.30 19.85
C ILE A 176 1.61 2.25 21.12
N TYR A 177 2.87 1.82 21.01
CA TYR A 177 3.77 1.74 22.16
C TYR A 177 3.96 3.10 22.84
N GLU A 178 4.19 4.17 22.07
CA GLU A 178 4.31 5.52 22.62
C GLU A 178 3.03 5.96 23.34
N LYS A 179 1.86 5.69 22.76
CA LYS A 179 0.59 6.02 23.37
C LYS A 179 0.39 5.29 24.69
N GLU A 180 0.59 3.98 24.73
CA GLU A 180 0.41 3.16 25.93
C GLU A 180 1.43 3.54 27.01
N SER A 181 2.68 3.79 26.63
CA SER A 181 3.73 4.27 27.54
C SER A 181 3.35 5.61 28.17
N ASN A 182 2.88 6.57 27.37
CA ASN A 182 2.41 7.86 27.86
C ASN A 182 1.17 7.73 28.77
N GLN A 183 0.27 6.80 28.48
CA GLN A 183 -0.87 6.52 29.35
C GLN A 183 -0.43 5.92 30.68
N LEU A 184 0.52 4.97 30.65
CA LEU A 184 1.08 4.37 31.84
C LEU A 184 1.77 5.42 32.71
N GLU A 185 2.56 6.31 32.12
CA GLU A 185 3.23 7.41 32.85
C GLU A 185 2.20 8.33 33.52
N LYS A 186 1.10 8.66 32.83
CA LYS A 186 0.00 9.44 33.43
C LYS A 186 -0.66 8.71 34.59
N LEU A 187 -0.97 7.41 34.43
CA LEU A 187 -1.59 6.62 35.49
C LEU A 187 -0.66 6.45 36.70
N GLN A 188 0.65 6.32 36.48
CA GLN A 188 1.64 6.28 37.56
C GLN A 188 1.72 7.61 38.33
N LYS A 189 1.57 8.74 37.65
CA LYS A 189 1.56 10.07 38.27
C LYS A 189 0.26 10.38 39.03
N VAL A 190 -0.84 9.72 38.68
CA VAL A 190 -2.13 9.89 39.38
C VAL A 190 -2.09 9.11 40.69
N ASN A 191 -1.72 9.80 41.78
CA ASN A 191 -1.97 9.30 43.12
C ASN A 191 -3.42 9.63 43.50
N VAL A 192 -4.29 8.62 43.49
CA VAL A 192 -5.73 8.75 43.80
C VAL A 192 -5.99 9.48 45.12
N TYR A 193 -5.10 9.38 46.10
CA TYR A 193 -5.25 10.06 47.38
C TYR A 193 -4.99 11.57 47.29
N ASN A 194 -4.03 11.99 46.45
CA ASN A 194 -3.75 13.40 46.21
C ASN A 194 -4.87 14.05 45.38
N ASP A 195 -5.53 13.30 44.50
CA ASP A 195 -6.65 13.80 43.68
C ASP A 195 -7.96 13.93 44.46
N VAL A 196 -8.18 13.07 45.48
CA VAL A 196 -9.40 13.12 46.32
C VAL A 196 -9.27 14.11 47.48
N PHE A 197 -8.05 14.28 48.02
CA PHE A 197 -7.77 15.22 49.12
C PHE A 197 -6.61 16.15 48.73
N CYS A 198 -6.93 17.17 47.94
CA CYS A 198 -5.97 18.20 47.52
C CYS A 198 -5.63 19.11 48.70
N ILE A 199 -4.54 18.81 49.42
CA ILE A 199 -4.02 19.67 50.48
C ILE A 199 -3.09 20.71 49.88
N GLY A 200 -3.38 21.99 50.12
CA GLY A 200 -2.60 23.12 49.64
C GLY A 200 -2.50 24.23 50.68
N PHE A 201 -1.94 25.36 50.25
CA PHE A 201 -1.77 26.54 51.10
C PHE A 201 -2.23 27.78 50.34
N ASP A 202 -3.12 28.55 50.97
CA ASP A 202 -3.59 29.85 50.48
C ASP A 202 -3.09 30.94 51.44
N GLY A 203 -1.85 31.40 51.20
CA GLY A 203 -1.14 32.31 52.09
C GLY A 203 -0.96 31.76 53.51
N TYR A 204 -1.74 32.32 54.45
CA TYR A 204 -1.72 31.95 55.86
C TYR A 204 -2.61 30.75 56.20
N PHE A 205 -3.56 30.39 55.32
CA PHE A 205 -4.48 29.28 55.54
C PHE A 205 -3.95 27.98 54.93
N GLY A 206 -4.20 26.85 55.60
CA GLY A 206 -4.17 25.55 54.93
C GLY A 206 -5.49 25.31 54.20
N THR A 207 -5.44 24.74 53.01
CA THR A 207 -6.62 24.43 52.21
C THR A 207 -6.75 22.93 51.97
N ILE A 208 -7.97 22.41 51.98
CA ILE A 208 -8.29 21.03 51.58
C ILE A 208 -9.41 21.06 50.56
N ASN A 209 -9.16 20.53 49.35
CA ASN A 209 -10.04 20.64 48.18
C ASN A 209 -10.57 22.07 47.93
N GLY A 210 -9.71 23.07 48.16
CA GLY A 210 -10.03 24.49 48.00
C GLY A 210 -10.76 25.14 49.18
N LEU A 211 -11.10 24.41 50.24
CA LEU A 211 -11.73 24.94 51.45
C LEU A 211 -10.68 25.44 52.45
N ARG A 212 -10.79 26.67 52.94
CA ARG A 212 -9.81 27.26 53.88
C ARG A 212 -10.09 26.86 55.31
N LEU A 213 -9.05 26.34 55.97
CA LEU A 213 -9.09 25.94 57.38
C LEU A 213 -8.42 26.99 58.25
N GLY A 214 -9.20 27.92 58.78
CA GLY A 214 -8.74 28.96 59.70
C GLY A 214 -9.61 30.20 59.66
N ARG A 215 -9.29 31.19 60.50
CA ARG A 215 -9.98 32.48 60.52
C ARG A 215 -8.96 33.56 60.90
N LEU A 216 -8.83 34.62 60.11
CA LEU A 216 -8.01 35.78 60.47
C LEU A 216 -8.90 36.96 60.85
N LYS A 217 -8.30 38.02 61.43
CA LYS A 217 -9.03 39.26 61.74
C LYS A 217 -9.43 40.00 60.46
N ASP A 218 -8.53 40.02 59.47
CA ASP A 218 -8.71 40.72 58.19
C ASP A 218 -9.56 39.91 57.20
N ILE A 219 -9.42 38.58 57.20
CA ILE A 219 -10.17 37.66 56.34
C ILE A 219 -10.97 36.70 57.22
N LYS A 220 -12.28 36.97 57.32
CA LYS A 220 -13.22 36.14 58.08
C LYS A 220 -13.81 35.07 57.17
N VAL A 221 -13.25 33.88 57.26
CA VAL A 221 -13.82 32.66 56.65
C VAL A 221 -15.12 32.29 57.36
N GLU A 222 -16.12 31.83 56.60
CA GLU A 222 -17.41 31.40 57.15
C GLU A 222 -17.26 30.07 57.92
N TRP A 223 -18.05 29.89 58.97
CA TRP A 223 -18.04 28.65 59.74
C TRP A 223 -18.48 27.43 58.91
N SER A 224 -19.35 27.60 57.91
CA SER A 224 -19.74 26.54 56.99
C SER A 224 -18.52 25.95 56.24
N GLU A 225 -17.63 26.81 55.74
CA GLU A 225 -16.40 26.45 55.02
C GLU A 225 -15.41 25.75 55.96
N ILE A 226 -15.19 26.29 57.17
CA ILE A 226 -14.32 25.69 58.19
C ILE A 226 -14.83 24.30 58.61
N ASN A 227 -16.14 24.17 58.83
CA ASN A 227 -16.75 22.92 59.24
C ASN A 227 -16.67 21.86 58.12
N ALA A 228 -16.88 22.28 56.87
CA ALA A 228 -16.71 21.42 55.70
C ALA A 228 -15.25 20.97 55.55
N ALA A 229 -14.29 21.87 55.74
CA ALA A 229 -12.86 21.56 55.71
C ALA A 229 -12.50 20.54 56.81
N TRP A 230 -12.91 20.75 58.07
CA TRP A 230 -12.72 19.78 59.16
C TRP A 230 -13.38 18.42 58.87
N GLY A 231 -14.54 18.43 58.20
CA GLY A 231 -15.19 17.21 57.75
C GLY A 231 -14.37 16.42 56.74
N GLN A 232 -13.77 17.11 55.78
CA GLN A 232 -12.87 16.47 54.81
C GLN A 232 -11.58 15.99 55.46
N VAL A 233 -11.02 16.74 56.41
CA VAL A 233 -9.83 16.33 57.20
C VAL A 233 -10.12 15.07 58.01
N LEU A 234 -11.30 14.99 58.63
CA LEU A 234 -11.69 13.78 59.37
C LEU A 234 -11.89 12.58 58.43
N LEU A 235 -12.45 12.81 57.24
CA LEU A 235 -12.61 11.77 56.22
C LEU A 235 -11.27 11.27 55.70
N LEU A 236 -10.30 12.17 55.48
CA LEU A 236 -8.93 11.82 55.12
C LEU A 236 -8.32 10.93 56.21
N LEU A 237 -8.38 11.35 57.48
CA LEU A 237 -7.83 10.58 58.59
C LEU A 237 -8.48 9.19 58.70
N ALA A 238 -9.80 9.08 58.53
CA ALA A 238 -10.51 7.81 58.53
C ALA A 238 -10.08 6.90 57.35
N THR A 239 -9.87 7.48 56.17
CA THR A 239 -9.42 6.75 54.98
C THR A 239 -8.00 6.22 55.15
N VAL A 240 -7.09 7.04 55.67
CA VAL A 240 -5.71 6.66 55.98
C VAL A 240 -5.67 5.57 57.05
N THR A 241 -6.45 5.72 58.12
CA THR A 241 -6.56 4.71 59.20
C THR A 241 -7.03 3.36 58.64
N ASN A 242 -8.06 3.36 57.79
CA ASN A 242 -8.57 2.14 57.17
C ASN A 242 -7.56 1.50 56.21
N LYS A 243 -6.78 2.30 55.47
CA LYS A 243 -5.75 1.82 54.55
C LYS A 243 -4.59 1.15 55.29
N ILE A 244 -4.13 1.73 56.40
CA ILE A 244 -3.06 1.17 57.24
C ILE A 244 -3.59 -0.01 58.07
N GLY A 245 -4.92 -0.13 58.23
CA GLY A 245 -5.53 -1.16 59.07
C GLY A 245 -5.32 -0.94 60.56
N PHE A 246 -4.99 0.29 60.97
CA PHE A 246 -4.71 0.64 62.36
C PHE A 246 -6.00 0.76 63.18
N LYS A 247 -6.06 0.06 64.32
CA LYS A 247 -7.18 0.18 65.25
C LYS A 247 -6.90 1.30 66.26
N ILE A 248 -7.59 2.43 66.06
CA ILE A 248 -7.50 3.59 66.96
C ILE A 248 -7.95 3.18 68.37
N LYS A 249 -7.14 3.52 69.39
CA LYS A 249 -7.47 3.25 70.79
C LYS A 249 -8.27 4.41 71.38
N GLY A 250 -9.42 4.10 71.96
CA GLY A 250 -10.24 5.05 72.73
C GLY A 250 -11.00 6.09 71.90
N TYR A 251 -10.96 6.02 70.56
CA TYR A 251 -11.69 6.93 69.68
C TYR A 251 -12.26 6.19 68.47
N ARG A 252 -13.40 6.71 67.97
CA ARG A 252 -14.01 6.26 66.71
C ARG A 252 -14.37 7.48 65.86
N LEU A 253 -13.84 7.52 64.65
CA LEU A 253 -14.06 8.62 63.69
C LEU A 253 -15.40 8.43 62.96
N ARG A 254 -16.21 9.48 62.86
CA ARG A 254 -17.44 9.51 62.06
C ARG A 254 -17.46 10.72 61.14
N PRO A 255 -16.92 10.59 59.91
CA PRO A 255 -17.02 11.65 58.92
C PRO A 255 -18.47 11.78 58.44
N LEU A 256 -19.09 12.92 58.71
CA LEU A 256 -20.49 13.24 58.41
C LEU A 256 -20.56 14.60 57.68
N GLY A 257 -19.64 14.81 56.73
CA GLY A 257 -19.47 16.08 56.02
C GLY A 257 -19.17 17.23 56.99
N SER A 258 -19.87 18.36 56.82
CA SER A 258 -19.72 19.54 57.69
C SER A 258 -20.18 19.35 59.14
N THR A 259 -20.77 18.20 59.49
CA THR A 259 -21.23 17.89 60.86
C THR A 259 -20.47 16.71 61.47
N SER A 260 -19.22 16.56 61.06
CA SER A 260 -18.33 15.46 61.47
C SER A 260 -18.12 15.36 62.98
N ARG A 261 -17.99 14.13 63.48
CA ARG A 261 -17.92 13.83 64.94
C ARG A 261 -16.87 12.79 65.26
N ILE A 262 -16.32 12.87 66.46
CA ILE A 262 -15.40 11.89 67.04
C ILE A 262 -16.03 11.33 68.30
N GLU A 263 -16.22 10.02 68.37
CA GLU A 263 -16.73 9.35 69.56
C GLU A 263 -15.57 8.94 70.45
N LYS A 264 -15.52 9.45 71.69
CA LYS A 264 -14.59 8.98 72.71
C LYS A 264 -15.15 7.69 73.32
N LEU A 265 -14.36 6.63 73.23
CA LEU A 265 -14.66 5.32 73.78
C LEU A 265 -13.77 5.09 75.00
N GLU A 266 -14.34 4.67 76.11
CA GLU A 266 -13.57 4.19 77.25
C GLU A 266 -13.81 2.70 77.41
N LEU A 267 -12.76 1.98 77.81
CA LEU A 267 -12.86 0.57 78.09
C LEU A 267 -13.55 0.43 79.44
N ASP A 268 -14.73 -0.18 79.47
CA ASP A 268 -15.38 -0.50 80.73
C ASP A 268 -14.66 -1.70 81.35
N GLU A 269 -13.94 -1.47 82.45
CA GLU A 269 -13.15 -2.48 83.17
C GLU A 269 -13.98 -3.67 83.65
N ARG A 270 -15.31 -3.53 83.74
CA ARG A 270 -16.22 -4.60 84.20
C ARG A 270 -16.69 -5.52 83.08
N THR A 271 -16.81 -5.03 81.86
CA THR A 271 -17.39 -5.76 80.71
C THR A 271 -16.36 -6.04 79.62
N GLY A 272 -15.21 -5.36 79.63
CA GLY A 272 -14.18 -5.46 78.60
C GLY A 272 -14.60 -4.87 77.25
N GLU A 273 -15.75 -4.20 77.18
CA GLU A 273 -16.27 -3.58 75.97
C GLU A 273 -15.98 -2.07 75.95
N TYR A 274 -15.82 -1.53 74.74
CA TYR A 274 -15.67 -0.09 74.53
C TYR A 274 -17.04 0.59 74.57
N VAL A 275 -17.30 1.34 75.64
CA VAL A 275 -18.54 2.10 75.81
C VAL A 275 -18.33 3.53 75.32
N LYS A 276 -19.31 4.07 74.59
CA LYS A 276 -19.29 5.46 74.14
C LYS A 276 -19.50 6.39 75.33
N VAL A 277 -18.48 7.18 75.65
CA VAL A 277 -18.50 8.13 76.78
C VAL A 277 -18.89 9.53 76.33
N ALA A 278 -18.38 9.97 75.17
CA ALA A 278 -18.69 11.30 74.66
C ALA A 278 -18.76 11.32 73.13
N SER A 279 -19.64 12.17 72.59
CA SER A 279 -19.66 12.53 71.18
C SER A 279 -19.07 13.94 71.06
N LEU A 280 -17.90 14.05 70.45
CA LEU A 280 -17.18 15.31 70.25
C LEU A 280 -17.48 15.84 68.86
N GLU A 281 -17.97 17.07 68.78
CA GLU A 281 -18.44 17.69 67.53
C GLU A 281 -17.30 18.51 66.92
N LEU A 282 -16.86 18.12 65.70
CA LEU A 282 -15.78 18.81 64.97
C LEU A 282 -16.36 19.91 64.05
N PHE A 283 -17.38 20.60 64.55
CA PHE A 283 -18.01 21.72 63.88
C PHE A 283 -18.43 22.77 64.91
N SER A 284 -18.53 24.02 64.49
CA SER A 284 -19.00 25.12 65.33
C SER A 284 -20.07 25.93 64.60
N SER A 285 -21.05 26.43 65.34
CA SER A 285 -22.17 27.20 64.81
C SER A 285 -22.15 28.62 65.36
N GLY A 286 -22.16 29.61 64.45
CA GLY A 286 -22.70 30.97 64.66
C GLY A 286 -21.96 31.95 65.59
N ASP A 287 -22.01 33.24 65.22
CA ASP A 287 -21.27 34.37 65.80
C ASP A 287 -21.92 35.02 67.06
N TYR A 288 -22.87 34.36 67.73
CA TYR A 288 -23.49 34.91 68.96
C TYR A 288 -22.54 34.78 70.18
N PRO A 289 -22.25 35.87 70.92
CA PRO A 289 -21.15 35.90 71.91
C PRO A 289 -21.18 34.83 73.01
N LEU A 290 -22.37 34.43 73.47
CA LEU A 290 -22.55 33.41 74.52
C LEU A 290 -22.45 31.98 73.99
N GLU A 291 -23.08 31.70 72.85
CA GLU A 291 -23.01 30.40 72.16
C GLU A 291 -21.61 30.13 71.63
N ARG A 292 -20.89 31.18 71.23
CA ARG A 292 -19.51 31.13 70.76
C ARG A 292 -18.55 30.50 71.78
N ILE A 293 -18.66 30.84 73.06
CA ILE A 293 -17.72 30.33 74.08
C ILE A 293 -17.96 28.84 74.36
N LEU A 294 -19.22 28.41 74.42
CA LEU A 294 -19.56 26.99 74.68
C LEU A 294 -19.27 26.11 73.46
N ASN A 295 -19.61 26.59 72.25
CA ASN A 295 -19.37 25.87 71.01
C ASN A 295 -17.87 25.77 70.69
N HIS A 296 -17.08 26.81 70.97
CA HIS A 296 -15.62 26.74 70.81
C HIS A 296 -14.97 25.77 71.80
N LYS A 297 -15.45 25.66 73.05
CA LYS A 297 -14.95 24.65 73.99
C LYS A 297 -15.26 23.22 73.55
N ARG A 298 -16.42 22.99 72.90
CA ARG A 298 -16.77 21.68 72.32
C ARG A 298 -15.89 21.35 71.10
N LEU A 299 -15.68 22.33 70.22
CA LEU A 299 -14.79 22.19 69.08
C LEU A 299 -13.35 21.93 69.55
N ASP A 300 -12.88 22.63 70.59
CA ASP A 300 -11.57 22.41 71.19
C ASP A 300 -11.41 20.97 71.68
N ALA A 301 -12.40 20.43 72.39
CA ALA A 301 -12.37 19.03 72.82
C ALA A 301 -12.31 18.05 71.64
N ALA A 302 -13.03 18.34 70.54
CA ALA A 302 -12.98 17.54 69.32
C ALA A 302 -11.62 17.64 68.59
N MET A 303 -11.04 18.84 68.49
CA MET A 303 -9.72 19.05 67.88
C MET A 303 -8.60 18.39 68.70
N LEU A 304 -8.72 18.35 70.03
CA LEU A 304 -7.79 17.60 70.88
C LEU A 304 -7.89 16.09 70.65
N ALA A 305 -9.11 15.57 70.56
CA ALA A 305 -9.31 14.16 70.23
C ALA A 305 -8.77 13.84 68.83
N PHE A 306 -8.94 14.75 67.87
CA PHE A 306 -8.34 14.63 66.54
C PHE A 306 -6.81 14.55 66.60
N LEU A 307 -6.14 15.47 67.30
CA LEU A 307 -4.68 15.45 67.46
C LEU A 307 -4.20 14.18 68.17
N ALA A 308 -4.94 13.69 69.16
CA ALA A 308 -4.60 12.45 69.85
C ALA A 308 -4.65 11.24 68.91
N VAL A 309 -5.62 11.19 67.99
CA VAL A 309 -5.70 10.14 66.97
C VAL A 309 -4.60 10.30 65.93
N LEU A 310 -4.36 11.53 65.46
CA LEU A 310 -3.29 11.82 64.50
C LEU A 310 -1.93 11.39 65.06
N LYS A 311 -1.63 11.73 66.32
CA LYS A 311 -0.42 11.30 67.02
C LYS A 311 -0.29 9.77 67.08
N GLN A 312 -1.37 9.05 67.43
CA GLN A 312 -1.33 7.57 67.45
C GLN A 312 -0.96 6.98 66.08
N ILE A 313 -1.40 7.63 64.99
CA ILE A 313 -1.10 7.19 63.62
C ILE A 313 0.33 7.54 63.26
N CYS A 314 0.80 8.76 63.56
CA CYS A 314 2.21 9.15 63.35
C CYS A 314 3.16 8.23 64.11
N ASP A 315 2.91 7.98 65.40
CA ASP A 315 3.73 7.08 66.24
C ASP A 315 3.75 5.64 65.66
N HIS A 316 2.63 5.18 65.08
CA HIS A 316 2.56 3.87 64.44
C HIS A 316 3.35 3.81 63.12
N ILE A 317 3.29 4.86 62.31
CA ILE A 317 4.05 4.98 61.06
C ILE A 317 5.54 5.05 61.36
N GLU A 318 5.96 5.90 62.31
CA GLU A 318 7.35 6.02 62.78
C GLU A 318 7.88 4.69 63.32
N SER A 319 7.04 3.90 64.03
CA SER A 319 7.44 2.56 64.49
C SER A 319 7.58 1.51 63.38
N THR A 320 7.00 1.77 62.21
CA THR A 320 7.01 0.86 61.06
C THR A 320 8.10 1.23 60.06
N ASP A 321 8.44 2.52 59.94
CA ASP A 321 9.45 3.04 59.03
C ASP A 321 10.22 4.20 59.69
N ASP A 322 11.45 3.91 60.12
CA ASP A 322 12.37 4.87 60.77
C ASP A 322 12.77 6.05 59.85
N SER A 323 12.44 6.01 58.55
CA SER A 323 12.73 7.13 57.64
C SER A 323 11.62 8.19 57.61
N LEU A 324 10.41 7.85 58.04
CA LEU A 324 9.23 8.71 57.98
C LEU A 324 8.98 9.35 59.35
N HIS A 325 9.28 10.63 59.48
CA HIS A 325 9.01 11.40 60.69
C HIS A 325 7.94 12.47 60.44
N ALA A 326 7.04 12.67 61.41
CA ALA A 326 6.09 13.76 61.33
C ALA A 326 6.82 15.13 61.28
N PRO A 327 6.49 16.02 60.33
CA PRO A 327 7.19 17.30 60.18
C PRO A 327 6.95 18.26 61.36
N HIS A 328 5.88 18.05 62.12
CA HIS A 328 5.51 18.86 63.28
C HIS A 328 5.26 17.99 64.51
N VAL A 329 5.92 18.33 65.62
CA VAL A 329 5.76 17.61 66.88
C VAL A 329 4.37 17.89 67.47
N ILE A 330 3.62 16.83 67.78
CA ILE A 330 2.30 16.87 68.41
C ILE A 330 2.44 16.60 69.91
N ALA A 331 2.16 17.61 70.73
CA ALA A 331 2.23 17.57 72.19
C ALA A 331 0.92 18.09 72.79
N ASP A 332 0.07 17.16 73.24
CA ASP A 332 -1.24 17.41 73.85
C ASP A 332 -2.13 18.36 73.06
N ASP A 333 -2.18 19.63 73.44
CA ASP A 333 -3.00 20.67 72.82
C ASP A 333 -2.26 21.54 71.81
N LYS A 334 -0.99 21.22 71.52
CA LYS A 334 -0.12 21.98 70.64
C LYS A 334 0.42 21.14 69.51
N ILE A 335 0.51 21.77 68.34
CA ILE A 335 1.17 21.23 67.14
C ILE A 335 2.23 22.22 66.70
N GLY A 336 3.48 21.77 66.55
CA GLY A 336 4.61 22.65 66.26
C GLY A 336 4.81 23.77 67.29
N GLY A 337 4.42 23.53 68.55
CA GLY A 337 4.50 24.51 69.64
C GLY A 337 3.34 25.51 69.73
N ILE A 338 2.37 25.47 68.80
CA ILE A 338 1.23 26.38 68.75
C ILE A 338 -0.05 25.65 69.16
N SER A 339 -0.88 26.27 70.00
CA SER A 339 -2.12 25.62 70.49
C SER A 339 -3.22 25.59 69.43
N ILE A 340 -3.87 24.43 69.30
CA ILE A 340 -5.04 24.25 68.44
C ILE A 340 -6.35 24.72 69.10
N LYS A 341 -6.32 25.10 70.38
CA LYS A 341 -7.52 25.54 71.11
C LYS A 341 -7.93 26.95 70.69
N LEU A 342 -9.12 27.06 70.14
CA LEU A 342 -9.71 28.32 69.73
C LEU A 342 -10.17 29.15 70.94
N SER A 343 -10.63 28.53 72.03
CA SER A 343 -11.12 29.26 73.21
C SER A 343 -10.04 29.99 74.01
N MET A 344 -8.77 29.56 73.87
CA MET A 344 -7.63 30.09 74.62
C MET A 344 -6.74 31.02 73.77
N SER A 345 -7.00 31.09 72.46
CA SER A 345 -6.18 31.88 71.54
C SER A 345 -6.66 33.35 71.50
N THR A 346 -5.83 34.26 72.01
CA THR A 346 -6.07 35.72 71.96
C THR A 346 -6.00 36.27 70.52
N SER A 347 -5.36 35.55 69.60
CA SER A 347 -5.32 35.84 68.16
C SER A 347 -5.75 34.61 67.34
N ASN A 348 -6.68 34.79 66.41
CA ASN A 348 -7.11 33.71 65.52
C ASN A 348 -5.99 33.27 64.53
N GLU A 349 -4.89 34.02 64.44
CA GLU A 349 -3.71 33.72 63.63
C GLU A 349 -2.96 32.48 64.11
N ASN A 350 -2.80 32.32 65.43
CA ASN A 350 -2.14 31.14 66.02
C ASN A 350 -2.97 29.89 65.75
N TRP A 351 -4.29 29.98 65.89
CA TRP A 351 -5.20 28.89 65.60
C TRP A 351 -5.17 28.50 64.11
N THR A 352 -5.13 29.49 63.20
CA THR A 352 -5.01 29.25 61.76
C THR A 352 -3.69 28.57 61.40
N THR A 353 -2.59 29.00 62.03
CA THR A 353 -1.27 28.36 61.85
C THR A 353 -1.26 26.92 62.39
N ALA A 354 -1.87 26.68 63.56
CA ALA A 354 -2.00 25.33 64.10
C ALA A 354 -2.84 24.40 63.19
N CYS A 355 -3.93 24.91 62.61
CA CYS A 355 -4.73 24.18 61.64
C CYS A 355 -3.94 23.86 60.36
N LYS A 356 -3.11 24.81 59.89
CA LYS A 356 -2.20 24.61 58.77
C LYS A 356 -1.17 23.51 59.05
N PHE A 357 -0.58 23.48 60.25
CA PHE A 357 0.33 22.42 60.65
C PHE A 357 -0.37 21.06 60.78
N ALA A 358 -1.63 21.04 61.24
CA ALA A 358 -2.42 19.80 61.31
C ALA A 358 -2.76 19.21 59.94
N LEU A 359 -2.86 20.03 58.90
CA LEU A 359 -3.01 19.60 57.51
C LEU A 359 -1.69 19.13 56.88
N ALA A 360 -0.57 19.67 57.34
CA ALA A 360 0.77 19.35 56.84
C ALA A 360 1.40 18.12 57.53
N SER A 361 0.81 17.66 58.63
CA SER A 361 1.23 16.47 59.40
C SER A 361 0.45 15.26 58.93
#